data_AF-A0A3S3MT50-F1
#
_entry.id   AF-A0A3S3MT50-F1
#
_cell.length_a   1.000
_cell.length_b   1.000
_cell.length_c   1.000
_cell.angle_alpha   90.00
_cell.angle_beta   90.00
_cell.angle_gamma   90.00
#
_symmetry.space_group_name_H-M   'P 1'
#
loop_
_entity.id
_entity.type
_entity.pdbx_description
1 polymer ?
#
loop_
_entity_poly.entity_id
_entity_poly.type
_entity_poly.pdbx_seq_one_letter_code
_entity_poly.pdbx_strand_id
1 'polypeptide(L)'
;MVLKRLYLYDNPYTMNFEELGTNYQVVRIKVHELRTKSETDLLNQLKELEVELALLRVAKVNGGALNKLSKIKVMRLSIAHVLTVISQKQKAALREAYSKKKLLPLDLPPKKTRAIRRPMLLYLGF
;
A
#
# COMPACT_ATOMS: atom_id res chain seq x y z
N MET A 1 37.98 12.09 1.47
CA MET A 1 37.09 11.76 0.33
C MET A 1 37.27 10.26 0.10
N VAL A 2 36.36 9.35 0.46
CA VAL A 2 34.99 9.22 -0.03
C VAL A 2 34.10 8.76 1.11
N LEU A 3 33.09 9.58 1.40
CA LEU A 3 32.02 9.30 2.34
C LEU A 3 31.28 8.02 1.92
N LYS A 4 31.50 6.92 2.64
CA LYS A 4 30.63 5.73 2.58
C LYS A 4 29.27 6.12 3.16
N ARG A 5 28.44 6.66 2.27
CA ARG A 5 26.99 6.46 2.14
C ARG A 5 26.29 5.94 3.41
N LEU A 6 25.88 6.90 4.23
CA LEU A 6 24.83 6.79 5.25
C LEU A 6 23.52 6.34 4.59
N TYR A 7 23.13 5.06 4.69
CA TYR A 7 21.74 4.59 4.61
C TYR A 7 21.59 3.24 5.32
N LEU A 8 21.90 3.20 6.62
CA LEU A 8 21.22 2.29 7.53
C LEU A 8 20.19 3.14 8.26
N TYR A 9 19.01 3.29 7.66
CA TYR A 9 17.85 3.73 8.41
C TYR A 9 17.43 2.55 9.27
N ASP A 10 18.01 2.45 10.46
CA ASP A 10 17.42 1.75 11.59
C ASP A 10 16.02 2.33 11.77
N ASN A 11 15.03 1.58 11.32
CA ASN A 11 13.65 1.99 11.25
C ASN A 11 13.04 1.95 12.67
N PRO A 12 12.77 3.10 13.32
CA PRO A 12 12.45 3.16 14.74
C PRO A 12 10.99 2.76 15.06
N TYR A 13 10.30 2.06 14.15
CA TYR A 13 8.92 1.59 14.33
C TYR A 13 8.80 0.06 14.33
N THR A 14 9.89 -0.65 14.58
CA THR A 14 9.82 -2.01 15.13
C THR A 14 9.83 -1.89 16.65
N MET A 15 8.68 -1.57 17.24
CA MET A 15 8.50 -1.74 18.67
C MET A 15 8.42 -3.25 18.92
N ASN A 16 9.55 -3.84 19.31
CA ASN A 16 9.56 -5.15 19.96
C ASN A 16 8.95 -4.94 21.35
N PHE A 17 7.68 -5.26 21.52
CA PHE A 17 7.05 -5.36 22.84
C PHE A 17 7.35 -6.74 23.40
N GLU A 18 8.59 -6.92 23.85
CA GLU A 18 8.93 -7.97 24.81
C GLU A 18 8.65 -7.40 26.20
N GLU A 19 7.47 -7.73 26.74
CA GLU A 19 7.15 -7.88 28.17
C GLU A 19 5.62 -7.93 28.30
N LEU A 20 5.13 -8.83 29.15
CA LEU A 20 3.76 -9.39 29.25
C LEU A 20 3.56 -10.66 28.40
N GLY A 21 3.80 -11.79 29.05
CA GLY A 21 3.62 -13.17 28.57
C GLY A 21 2.22 -13.52 28.05
N THR A 22 1.88 -12.97 26.90
CA THR A 22 0.95 -13.56 25.93
C THR A 22 1.63 -13.48 24.57
N ASN A 23 2.07 -14.62 24.04
CA ASN A 23 2.63 -14.72 22.68
C ASN A 23 1.53 -14.44 21.65
N TYR A 24 1.26 -13.17 21.37
CA TYR A 24 0.49 -12.75 20.21
C TYR A 24 1.45 -12.20 19.16
N GLN A 25 2.07 -13.12 18.40
CA GLN A 25 2.73 -12.78 17.14
C GLN A 25 1.66 -12.25 16.17
N VAL A 26 1.43 -10.93 16.17
CA VAL A 26 0.55 -10.31 15.17
C VAL A 26 1.35 -10.25 13.86
N VAL A 27 1.23 -11.30 13.06
CA VAL A 27 1.95 -11.46 11.79
C VAL A 27 1.58 -10.30 10.86
N ARG A 28 2.44 -9.28 10.82
CA ARG A 28 2.31 -8.15 9.91
C ARG A 28 2.69 -8.60 8.51
N ILE A 29 1.77 -8.49 7.56
CA ILE A 29 2.04 -8.86 6.17
C ILE A 29 3.14 -7.96 5.60
N LYS A 30 4.22 -8.58 5.13
CA LYS A 30 5.34 -7.87 4.50
C LYS A 30 5.03 -7.65 3.02
N VAL A 31 5.15 -6.40 2.57
CA VAL A 31 4.73 -5.99 1.22
C VAL A 31 5.60 -6.64 0.12
N HIS A 32 6.88 -6.91 0.39
CA HIS A 32 7.76 -7.55 -0.60
C HIS A 32 7.31 -8.98 -0.94
N GLU A 33 6.73 -9.71 0.02
CA GLU A 33 6.19 -11.06 -0.18
C GLU A 33 4.91 -11.05 -1.03
N LEU A 34 4.16 -9.94 -1.03
CA LEU A 34 2.94 -9.81 -1.84
C LEU A 34 3.22 -9.52 -3.32
N ARG A 35 4.39 -8.94 -3.63
CA ARG A 35 4.73 -8.58 -5.01
C ARG A 35 4.98 -9.81 -5.89
N THR A 36 5.52 -10.87 -5.32
CA THR A 36 5.84 -12.13 -6.02
C THR A 36 4.63 -13.03 -6.26
N LYS A 37 3.52 -12.83 -5.53
CA LYS A 37 2.30 -13.65 -5.63
C LYS A 37 1.48 -13.34 -6.89
N SER A 38 0.63 -14.28 -7.30
CA SER A 38 -0.29 -14.10 -8.43
C SER A 38 -1.45 -13.14 -8.07
N GLU A 39 -2.15 -12.62 -9.09
CA GLU A 39 -3.31 -11.74 -8.86
C GLU A 39 -4.48 -12.48 -8.19
N THR A 40 -4.71 -13.74 -8.55
CA THR A 40 -5.74 -14.60 -7.96
C THR A 40 -5.48 -14.84 -6.48
N ASP A 41 -4.23 -15.10 -6.10
CA ASP A 41 -3.87 -15.31 -4.70
C ASP A 41 -4.07 -14.03 -3.87
N LEU A 42 -3.72 -12.86 -4.42
CA LEU A 42 -3.93 -11.58 -3.74
C LEU A 42 -5.42 -11.30 -3.50
N LEU A 43 -6.29 -11.65 -4.46
CA LEU A 43 -7.75 -11.50 -4.30
C LEU A 43 -8.33 -12.47 -3.27
N ASN A 44 -7.80 -13.69 -3.19
CA ASN A 44 -8.22 -14.65 -2.16
C ASN A 44 -7.78 -14.19 -0.76
N GLN A 45 -6.53 -13.74 -0.61
CA GLN A 45 -6.02 -13.17 0.63
C GLN A 45 -6.82 -11.94 1.08
N LEU A 46 -7.24 -11.10 0.14
CA LEU A 46 -8.10 -9.94 0.41
C LEU A 46 -9.42 -10.38 1.05
N LYS A 47 -10.12 -11.34 0.44
CA LYS A 47 -11.42 -11.83 0.93
C LYS A 47 -11.32 -12.43 2.34
N GLU A 48 -10.27 -13.20 2.61
CA GLU A 48 -10.03 -13.78 3.93
C GLU A 48 -9.84 -12.69 5.01
N LEU A 49 -9.04 -11.67 4.71
CA LEU A 49 -8.80 -10.54 5.63
C LEU A 49 -10.07 -9.69 5.87
N GLU A 50 -10.92 -9.53 4.85
CA GLU A 50 -12.19 -8.81 4.99
C GLU A 50 -13.18 -9.55 5.90
N VAL A 51 -13.27 -10.88 5.77
CA VAL A 51 -14.11 -11.72 6.63
C VAL A 51 -13.63 -11.63 8.08
N GLU A 52 -12.32 -11.76 8.32
CA GLU A 52 -11.76 -11.63 9.67
C GLU A 52 -12.03 -10.24 10.27
N LEU A 53 -11.85 -9.17 9.47
CA LEU A 53 -12.17 -7.81 9.91
C LEU A 53 -13.66 -7.65 10.26
N ALA A 54 -14.56 -8.24 9.49
CA ALA A 54 -16.00 -8.20 9.77
C ALA A 54 -16.34 -8.86 11.12
N LEU A 55 -15.75 -10.04 11.39
CA LEU A 55 -15.90 -10.73 12.68
C LEU A 55 -15.38 -9.88 13.85
N LEU A 56 -14.23 -9.23 13.69
CA LEU A 56 -13.66 -8.33 14.70
C LEU A 56 -14.53 -7.08 14.95
N ARG A 57 -15.23 -6.59 13.93
CA ARG A 57 -16.15 -5.46 14.07
C ARG A 57 -17.39 -5.83 14.88
N VAL A 58 -17.95 -7.03 14.66
CA VAL A 58 -19.07 -7.55 15.49
C VAL A 58 -18.61 -7.74 16.93
N ALA A 59 -17.45 -8.36 17.14
CA ALA A 59 -16.88 -8.54 18.47
C ALA A 59 -16.65 -7.22 19.21
N LYS A 60 -16.28 -6.15 18.49
CA LYS A 60 -16.16 -4.81 19.07
C LYS A 60 -17.47 -4.26 19.61
N VAL A 61 -18.58 -4.44 18.87
CA VAL A 61 -19.91 -3.96 19.30
C VAL A 61 -20.36 -4.71 20.55
N ASN A 62 -20.07 -6.01 20.63
CA ASN A 62 -20.46 -6.86 21.76
C ASN A 62 -19.54 -6.75 22.99
N GLY A 63 -18.63 -5.77 23.03
CA GLY A 63 -17.71 -5.58 24.16
C GLY A 63 -16.63 -6.67 24.29
N GLY A 64 -16.16 -7.23 23.18
CA GLY A 64 -15.17 -8.31 23.18
C GLY A 64 -13.81 -7.93 23.79
N ALA A 65 -13.03 -8.95 24.15
CA ALA A 65 -11.73 -8.81 24.80
C ALA A 65 -10.75 -7.88 24.05
N LEU A 66 -10.00 -7.06 24.80
CA LEU A 66 -9.05 -6.07 24.27
C LEU A 66 -8.03 -6.68 23.29
N ASN A 67 -7.56 -7.89 23.57
CA ASN A 67 -6.61 -8.61 22.70
C ASN A 67 -7.16 -8.86 21.29
N LYS A 68 -8.47 -9.07 21.15
CA LYS A 68 -9.13 -9.20 19.84
C LYS A 68 -9.25 -7.84 19.15
N LEU A 69 -9.51 -6.76 19.91
CA LEU A 69 -9.66 -5.41 19.37
C LEU A 69 -8.34 -4.82 18.85
N SER A 70 -7.22 -5.13 19.50
CA SER A 70 -5.88 -4.70 19.06
C SER A 70 -5.53 -5.17 17.64
N LYS A 71 -6.13 -6.29 17.18
CA LYS A 71 -5.94 -6.82 15.82
C LYS A 71 -6.59 -5.98 14.73
N ILE A 72 -7.61 -5.17 15.04
CA ILE A 72 -8.37 -4.39 14.05
C ILE A 72 -7.45 -3.44 13.27
N LYS A 73 -6.52 -2.77 13.96
CA LYS A 73 -5.57 -1.85 13.31
C LYS A 73 -4.67 -2.59 12.32
N VAL A 74 -4.18 -3.76 12.70
CA VAL A 74 -3.27 -4.55 11.86
C VAL A 74 -3.98 -5.16 10.65
N MET A 75 -5.22 -5.63 10.81
CA MET A 75 -6.03 -6.12 9.70
C MET A 75 -6.33 -5.04 8.66
N ARG A 76 -6.67 -3.82 9.11
CA ARG A 76 -6.90 -2.67 8.20
C ARG A 76 -5.65 -2.31 7.39
N LEU A 77 -4.48 -2.27 8.06
CA LEU A 77 -3.21 -2.00 7.40
C LEU A 77 -2.86 -3.11 6.39
N SER A 78 -3.15 -4.37 6.73
CA SER A 78 -2.91 -5.52 5.87
C SER A 78 -3.77 -5.47 4.60
N ILE A 79 -5.06 -5.16 4.72
CA ILE A 79 -5.96 -4.96 3.57
C ILE A 79 -5.44 -3.81 2.68
N ALA A 80 -5.05 -2.69 3.29
CA ALA A 80 -4.52 -1.55 2.55
C ALA A 80 -3.24 -1.94 1.77
N HIS A 81 -2.34 -2.72 2.36
CA HIS A 81 -1.14 -3.21 1.67
C HIS A 81 -1.47 -4.08 0.45
N VAL A 82 -2.40 -5.03 0.58
CA VAL A 82 -2.82 -5.91 -0.53
C VAL A 82 -3.44 -5.10 -1.66
N LEU A 83 -4.39 -4.22 -1.36
CA LEU A 83 -5.02 -3.32 -2.35
C LEU A 83 -4.01 -2.41 -3.05
N THR A 84 -3.01 -1.94 -2.31
CA THR A 84 -1.94 -1.10 -2.87
C THR A 84 -1.11 -1.87 -3.88
N VAL A 85 -0.75 -3.13 -3.60
CA VAL A 85 0.03 -3.98 -4.52
C VAL A 85 -0.79 -4.32 -5.77
N ILE A 86 -2.09 -4.65 -5.62
CA ILE A 86 -2.99 -4.88 -6.76
C ILE A 86 -3.04 -3.63 -7.65
N SER A 87 -3.27 -2.46 -7.06
CA SER A 87 -3.32 -1.18 -7.79
C SER A 87 -2.00 -0.84 -8.48
N GLN A 88 -0.85 -1.17 -7.86
CA GLN A 88 0.47 -0.99 -8.46
C GLN A 88 0.64 -1.89 -9.70
N LYS A 89 0.29 -3.17 -9.61
CA LYS A 89 0.37 -4.13 -10.73
C LYS A 89 -0.52 -3.71 -11.90
N GLN A 90 -1.77 -3.34 -11.61
CA GLN A 90 -2.71 -2.85 -12.63
C GLN A 90 -2.19 -1.60 -13.34
N LYS A 91 -1.67 -0.61 -12.60
CA LYS A 91 -1.09 0.60 -13.18
C LYS A 91 0.17 0.31 -13.99
N ALA A 92 1.01 -0.64 -13.59
CA ALA A 92 2.19 -1.04 -14.34
C ALA A 92 1.80 -1.67 -15.69
N ALA A 93 0.88 -2.63 -15.68
CA ALA A 93 0.35 -3.25 -16.90
C ALA A 93 -0.29 -2.23 -17.85
N LEU A 94 -1.06 -1.28 -17.32
CA LEU A 94 -1.62 -0.19 -18.13
C LEU A 94 -0.54 0.72 -18.73
N ARG A 95 0.51 1.05 -17.97
CA ARG A 95 1.62 1.87 -18.50
C ARG A 95 2.34 1.17 -19.64
N GLU A 96 2.55 -0.13 -19.56
CA GLU A 96 3.14 -0.93 -20.63
C GLU A 96 2.25 -0.93 -21.88
N ALA A 97 0.95 -1.22 -21.71
CA ALA A 97 -0.03 -1.29 -22.80
C ALA A 97 -0.25 0.05 -23.53
N TYR A 98 -0.05 1.19 -22.85
CA TYR A 98 -0.26 2.53 -23.41
C TYR A 98 1.04 3.30 -23.68
N SER A 99 2.22 2.69 -23.47
CA SER A 99 3.54 3.34 -23.59
C SER A 99 3.80 4.03 -24.94
N LYS A 100 3.32 3.44 -26.04
CA LYS A 100 3.54 3.93 -27.42
C LYS A 100 2.33 4.65 -28.02
N LYS A 101 1.25 4.82 -27.25
CA LYS A 101 0.01 5.42 -27.75
C LYS A 101 0.06 6.94 -27.54
N LYS A 102 -0.30 7.70 -28.58
CA LYS A 102 -0.36 9.17 -28.55
C LYS A 102 -1.37 9.69 -27.52
N LEU A 103 -2.49 9.00 -27.36
CA LEU A 103 -3.56 9.35 -26.43
C LEU A 103 -3.50 8.43 -25.21
N LEU A 104 -3.12 9.00 -24.08
CA LEU A 104 -3.11 8.32 -22.78
C LEU A 104 -4.45 8.58 -22.05
N PRO A 105 -4.96 7.60 -21.29
CA PRO A 105 -6.08 7.83 -20.38
C PRO A 105 -5.69 8.83 -19.27
N LEU A 106 -6.64 9.62 -18.76
CA LEU A 106 -6.42 10.77 -17.85
C LEU A 106 -5.62 10.45 -16.56
N ASP A 107 -5.62 9.19 -16.13
CA ASP A 107 -4.95 8.74 -14.90
C ASP A 107 -3.48 8.37 -15.08
N LEU A 108 -3.07 7.97 -16.28
CA LEU A 108 -1.69 7.61 -16.60
C LEU A 108 -0.71 8.77 -16.80
N PRO A 109 -1.07 9.96 -17.34
CA PRO A 109 -0.11 11.01 -17.62
C PRO A 109 0.53 11.54 -16.34
N PRO A 110 1.77 12.04 -16.45
CA PRO A 110 2.45 12.65 -15.32
C PRO A 110 1.62 13.83 -14.79
N LYS A 111 1.42 13.87 -13.47
CA LYS A 111 0.69 14.95 -12.81
C LYS A 111 1.57 16.20 -12.75
N LYS A 112 1.56 16.98 -13.83
CA LYS A 112 2.18 18.30 -13.94
C LYS A 112 1.15 19.41 -13.72
N THR A 113 1.60 20.60 -13.33
CA THR A 113 0.72 21.77 -13.20
C THR A 113 0.08 22.14 -14.54
N ARG A 114 -1.04 22.88 -14.51
CA ARG A 114 -1.72 23.34 -15.73
C ARG A 114 -0.80 24.19 -16.60
N ALA A 115 -0.02 25.09 -15.99
CA ALA A 115 0.95 25.95 -16.69
C ALA A 115 1.97 25.15 -17.49
N ILE A 116 2.50 24.05 -16.94
CA ILE A 116 3.46 23.18 -17.64
C ILE A 116 2.76 22.32 -18.72
N ARG A 117 1.51 21.91 -18.50
CA ARG A 117 0.74 21.12 -19.49
C ARG A 117 0.26 21.96 -20.68
N ARG A 118 -0.04 23.23 -20.44
CA ARG A 118 -0.49 24.21 -21.43
C ARG A 118 0.40 25.45 -21.28
N PRO A 119 1.67 25.38 -21.70
CA PRO A 119 2.43 26.60 -21.87
C PRO A 119 1.69 27.38 -22.97
N MET A 120 1.07 28.50 -22.60
CA MET A 120 0.67 29.46 -23.62
C MET A 120 1.94 29.81 -24.39
N LEU A 121 1.91 29.65 -25.71
CA LEU A 121 3.03 29.97 -26.59
C LEU A 121 3.56 31.35 -26.20
N LEU A 122 4.76 31.40 -25.60
CA LEU A 122 5.55 32.61 -25.33
C LEU A 122 6.06 33.25 -26.64
N TYR A 123 5.27 33.17 -27.72
CA TYR A 123 5.59 33.57 -29.09
C TYR A 123 4.54 34.54 -29.67
N LEU A 124 3.87 35.33 -28.84
CA LEU A 124 3.26 36.58 -29.29
C LEU A 124 4.15 37.69 -28.78
N GLY A 125 5.09 38.08 -29.64
CA GLY A 125 6.13 39.07 -29.34
C GLY A 125 5.53 40.39 -28.86
N PHE A 126 6.02 40.83 -27.71
CA PHE A 126 6.22 42.24 -27.42
C PHE A 126 7.57 42.66 -28.00
#